data_AF-A0A844Z036-F1
#
_entry.id   AF-A0A844Z036-F1
#
_cell.length_a   1.000
_cell.length_b   1.000
_cell.length_c   1.000
_cell.angle_alpha   90.00
_cell.angle_beta   90.00
_cell.angle_gamma   90.00
#
_symmetry.space_group_name_H-M   'P 1'
#
loop_
_entity.id
_entity.type
_entity.pdbx_description
1 polymer ?
#
loop_
_entity_poly.entity_id
_entity_poly.type
_entity_poly.pdbx_seq_one_letter_code
_entity_poly.pdbx_strand_id
1 'polypeptide(L)' 'MEADMTLERENQLVCELQRIDSRKRELIRQIVEATLAGKPDNQAAMELDRLSRLKGNLTRPSLSVAA' A
#
# COMPACT_ATOMS: atom_id res chain seq x y z
N MET A 1 20.26 -21.94 -5.93
CA MET A 1 19.60 -21.10 -6.95
C MET A 1 18.16 -20.73 -6.56
N GLU A 2 17.45 -21.51 -5.74
CA GLU A 2 16.08 -21.15 -5.30
C GLU A 2 16.03 -20.10 -4.17
N ALA A 3 16.99 -20.10 -3.25
CA ALA A 3 17.04 -19.13 -2.15
C ALA A 3 17.24 -17.68 -2.63
N ASP A 4 18.05 -17.47 -3.69
CA ASP A 4 18.29 -16.15 -4.25
C ASP A 4 17.03 -15.55 -4.92
N MET A 5 16.26 -16.37 -5.63
CA MET A 5 14.99 -15.93 -6.25
C MET A 5 13.91 -15.60 -5.21
N THR A 6 13.90 -16.30 -4.07
CA THR A 6 12.98 -16.00 -2.96
C THR A 6 13.36 -14.68 -2.27
N LEU A 7 14.65 -14.45 -2.04
CA LEU A 7 15.14 -13.22 -1.41
C LEU A 7 14.90 -11.98 -2.30
N GLU A 8 15.05 -12.12 -3.63
CA GLU A 8 14.72 -11.06 -4.57
C GLU A 8 13.23 -10.71 -4.55
N ARG A 9 12.35 -11.71 -4.51
CA ARG A 9 10.89 -11.50 -4.39
C ARG A 9 10.49 -10.85 -3.07
N GLU A 10 11.11 -11.25 -1.96
CA GLU A 10 10.88 -10.61 -0.66
C GLU A 10 11.33 -9.15 -0.67
N ASN A 11 12.48 -8.84 -1.26
CA ASN A 11 12.96 -7.47 -1.40
C ASN A 11 12.02 -6.62 -2.28
N GLN A 12 11.50 -7.19 -3.38
CA GLN A 12 10.50 -6.52 -4.21
C GLN A 12 9.21 -6.23 -3.42
N LEU A 13 8.71 -7.20 -2.66
CA LEU A 13 7.52 -7.04 -1.82
C LEU A 13 7.71 -5.93 -0.77
N VAL A 14 8.86 -5.92 -0.09
CA VAL A 14 9.21 -4.86 0.88
C VAL A 14 9.24 -3.49 0.21
N CYS A 15 9.87 -3.38 -0.97
CA CYS A 15 9.92 -2.13 -1.73
C CYS A 15 8.51 -1.64 -2.12
N GLU A 16 7.63 -2.53 -2.56
CA GLU A 16 6.24 -2.19 -2.90
C GLU A 16 5.45 -1.72 -1.69
N LEU A 17 5.57 -2.42 -0.55
CA LEU A 17 4.91 -2.03 0.70
C LEU A 17 5.37 -0.63 1.17
N GLN A 18 6.67 -0.34 1.07
CA GLN A 18 7.22 0.98 1.41
C GLN A 18 6.72 2.09 0.47
N ARG A 19 6.58 1.80 -0.83
CA ARG A 19 5.99 2.75 -1.80
C ARG A 19 4.53 3.04 -1.46
N ILE A 20 3.75 2.01 -1.17
CA ILE A 20 2.35 2.15 -0.76
C ILE A 20 2.25 3.03 0.50
N ASP A 21 3.03 2.75 1.53
CA ASP A 21 3.00 3.51 2.78
C ASP A 21 3.42 4.98 2.60
N SER A 22 4.38 5.23 1.72
CA SER A 22 4.80 6.60 1.39
C SER A 22 3.69 7.36 0.67
N ARG A 23 3.02 6.72 -0.30
CA ARG A 23 1.88 7.33 -1.01
C ARG A 23 0.67 7.56 -0.10
N LYS A 24 0.36 6.61 0.80
CA LYS A 24 -0.71 6.79 1.79
C LYS A 24 -0.49 8.00 2.69
N ARG A 25 0.75 8.24 3.15
CA ARG A 25 1.09 9.43 3.96
C ARG A 25 0.87 10.73 3.20
N GLU A 26 1.21 10.75 1.91
CA GLU A 26 0.98 11.91 1.05
C GLU A 26 -0.52 12.19 0.85
N LEU A 27 -1.31 11.15 0.56
CA LEU A 27 -2.77 11.27 0.41
C LEU A 27 -3.44 11.75 1.70
N ILE A 28 -3.01 11.26 2.87
CA ILE A 28 -3.52 11.74 4.15
C ILE A 28 -3.24 13.24 4.31
N ARG A 29 -2.03 13.70 3.96
CA ARG A 29 -1.70 15.14 4.00
C ARG A 29 -2.62 15.94 3.07
N GLN A 30 -2.81 15.49 1.84
CA GLN A 30 -3.70 16.15 0.87
C GLN A 30 -5.14 16.23 1.39
N ILE A 31 -5.67 15.14 1.94
CA ILE A 31 -7.02 15.10 2.52
C ILE A 31 -7.14 16.11 3.67
N VAL A 32 -6.16 16.16 4.57
CA VAL A 32 -6.15 17.10 5.70
C VAL A 32 -6.10 18.54 5.21
N GLU A 33 -5.19 18.88 4.29
CA GLU A 33 -5.07 20.22 3.71
C GLU A 33 -6.35 20.66 3.00
N ALA A 34 -6.94 19.77 2.20
CA ALA A 34 -8.17 20.01 1.46
C ALA A 34 -9.37 20.19 2.42
N THR A 35 -9.44 19.38 3.49
CA THR A 35 -10.47 19.50 4.53
C THR A 35 -10.35 20.82 5.29
N LEU A 36 -9.14 21.23 5.67
CA LEU A 36 -8.89 22.53 6.33
C LEU A 36 -9.26 23.72 5.41
N ALA A 37 -9.11 23.56 4.10
CA ALA A 37 -9.55 24.54 3.11
C ALA A 37 -11.07 24.49 2.81
N GLY A 38 -11.84 23.63 3.49
CA GLY A 38 -13.28 23.47 3.30
C GLY A 38 -13.67 22.78 1.99
N LYS A 39 -12.74 22.11 1.32
CA LYS A 39 -12.94 21.42 0.04
C LYS A 39 -12.45 19.97 0.18
N PRO A 40 -13.27 19.03 0.68
CA PRO A 40 -12.83 17.66 0.86
C PRO A 40 -12.38 17.03 -0.46
N ASP A 41 -11.20 16.40 -0.46
CA ASP A 41 -10.65 15.68 -1.61
C ASP A 41 -11.08 14.21 -1.58
N ASN A 42 -12.27 13.94 -2.12
CA ASN A 42 -12.83 12.59 -2.20
C ASN A 42 -12.00 11.65 -3.09
N GLN A 43 -11.27 12.18 -4.07
CA GLN A 43 -10.43 11.37 -4.95
C GLN A 43 -9.22 10.85 -4.18
N ALA A 44 -8.58 11.71 -3.39
CA ALA A 44 -7.49 11.30 -2.51
C ALA A 44 -7.97 10.27 -1.46
N ALA A 45 -9.19 10.43 -0.93
CA ALA A 45 -9.78 9.47 0.00
C ALA A 45 -10.05 8.09 -0.64
N MET A 46 -10.59 8.06 -1.86
CA MET A 46 -10.81 6.81 -2.60
C MET A 46 -9.49 6.09 -2.92
N GLU A 47 -8.46 6.84 -3.30
CA GLU A 47 -7.14 6.27 -3.58
C GLU A 47 -6.48 5.73 -2.29
N LEU A 48 -6.67 6.42 -1.15
CA LEU A 48 -6.20 5.95 0.15
C LEU A 48 -6.84 4.61 0.55
N ASP A 49 -8.13 4.44 0.30
CA ASP A 49 -8.83 3.18 0.53
C ASP A 49 -8.31 2.08 -0.40
N ARG A 50 -8.17 2.37 -1.70
CA ARG A 50 -7.61 1.44 -2.69
C ARG A 50 -6.22 0.93 -2.27
N LEU A 51 -5.33 1.84 -1.88
CA LEU A 51 -3.98 1.48 -1.42
C LEU A 51 -4.00 0.67 -0.12
N SER A 52 -4.96 0.91 0.77
CA SER A 52 -5.13 0.13 2.00
C SER A 52 -5.52 -1.32 1.71
N ARG A 53 -6.43 -1.53 0.75
CA ARG A 53 -6.80 -2.88 0.29
C ARG A 53 -5.65 -3.58 -0.42
N LEU A 54 -4.93 -2.87 -1.29
CA LEU A 54 -3.75 -3.39 -1.98
C LEU A 54 -2.68 -3.86 -0.99
N LYS A 55 -2.35 -3.02 0.00
CA LYS A 55 -1.42 -3.40 1.08
C LYS A 55 -1.90 -4.65 1.80
N GLY A 56 -3.17 -4.71 2.17
CA GLY A 56 -3.76 -5.86 2.85
C GLY A 56 -3.63 -7.16 2.04
N ASN A 57 -3.78 -7.10 0.72
CA ASN A 57 -3.59 -8.25 -0.16
C ASN A 57 -2.11 -8.67 -0.25
N LEU A 58 -1.18 -7.72 -0.30
CA LEU A 58 0.26 -7.99 -0.35
C LEU A 58 0.81 -8.56 0.98
N THR A 59 0.23 -8.16 2.11
CA THR A 59 0.65 -8.64 3.44
C THR A 59 -0.11 -9.86 3.93
N ARG A 60 -1.15 -10.30 3.21
CA ARG A 60 -1.89 -11.50 3.59
C ARG A 60 -0.99 -12.72 3.33
N PRO A 61 -0.76 -13.59 4.33
CA PRO A 61 -0.18 -14.90 4.07
C PRO A 61 -1.06 -15.58 3.02
N SER A 62 -0.47 -15.99 1.90
CA SER A 62 -1.16 -16.85 0.96
C SER A 62 -1.50 -18.14 1.70
N LEU A 63 -2.76 -18.34 2.07
CA LEU A 63 -3.28 -19.61 2.60
C LEU A 63 -3.33 -20.69 1.50
N SER A 64 -2.27 -20.80 0.70
CA SER A 64 -2.15 -21.74 -0.41
C SER A 64 -0.79 -22.44 -0.39
N VAL A 65 -0.42 -22.98 0.77
CA VAL A 65 0.60 -24.04 0.89
C VAL A 65 0.05 -25.16 1.79
N ALA A 66 -1.19 -25.57 1.53
CA ALA A 66 -1.81 -26.75 2.13
C ALA A 66 -2.88 -27.32 1.19
N ALA A 67 -2.44 -28.06 0.18
CA ALA A 67 -3.23 -29.06 -0.55
C ALA A 67 -2.27 -30.11 -1.12
#